data_AF-A0A9C7ULP9-F1
#
_entry.id   AF-A0A9C7ULP9-F1
#
_cell.length_a   1.000
_cell.length_b   1.000
_cell.length_c   1.000
_cell.angle_alpha   90.00
_cell.angle_beta   90.00
_cell.angle_gamma   90.00
#
_symmetry.space_group_name_H-M   'P 1'
#
loop_
_entity.id
_entity.type
_entity.pdbx_description
1 polymer ?
#
loop_
_entity_poly.entity_id
_entity_poly.type
_entity_poly.pdbx_seq_one_letter_code
_entity_poly.pdbx_strand_id
1 'polypeptide(L)'
;MTQRKYFPGARREFWQFVGVFFYTRGFLGGRVFVLYDDCPCLVYGPVSKDIHAFDERVSLASVQRITGTIALFIANWCGLEKLS
;
A
#
# COMPACT_ATOMS: atom_id res chain seq x y z
N MET A 1 6.42 6.95 1.08
CA MET A 1 6.93 7.56 2.33
C MET A 1 7.43 6.45 3.25
N THR A 2 8.75 6.27 3.35
CA THR A 2 9.37 5.28 4.24
C THR A 2 9.76 5.93 5.55
N GLN A 3 8.93 5.75 6.58
CA GLN A 3 9.43 5.68 7.95
C GLN A 3 9.92 4.24 8.14
N ARG A 4 11.24 4.04 8.18
CA ARG A 4 11.82 2.72 8.47
C ARG A 4 11.67 2.45 9.97
N LYS A 5 10.46 2.15 10.43
CA LYS A 5 10.30 1.27 11.60
C LYS A 5 10.41 -0.15 11.07
N TYR A 6 11.29 -0.94 11.70
CA TYR A 6 11.51 -2.34 11.39
C TYR A 6 10.17 -3.09 11.37
N PHE A 7 9.88 -3.87 10.32
CA PHE A 7 8.68 -4.71 10.20
C PHE A 7 9.06 -6.14 10.61
N PRO A 8 8.88 -6.56 11.87
CA PRO A 8 9.21 -7.92 12.27
C PRO A 8 8.16 -8.86 11.66
N GLY A 9 8.54 -9.64 10.64
CA GLY A 9 7.66 -10.62 9.98
C GLY A 9 7.57 -10.47 8.46
N ALA A 10 7.91 -9.32 7.90
CA ALA A 10 7.98 -9.15 6.45
C ALA A 10 9.24 -9.87 5.92
N ARG A 11 9.07 -10.99 5.19
CA ARG A 11 10.20 -11.64 4.48
C ARG A 11 10.92 -10.58 3.63
N ARG A 12 12.26 -10.57 3.63
CA ARG A 12 13.12 -9.60 2.91
C ARG A 12 12.75 -9.40 1.43
N GLU A 13 12.15 -10.42 0.83
CA GLU A 13 11.66 -10.48 -0.56
C GLU A 13 10.47 -9.53 -0.83
N PHE A 14 9.75 -9.09 0.21
CA PHE A 14 8.55 -8.24 0.09
C PHE A 14 8.82 -6.89 -0.60
N TRP A 15 10.00 -6.30 -0.38
CA TRP A 15 10.37 -5.01 -0.98
C TRP A 15 10.55 -5.05 -2.49
N GLN A 16 10.65 -6.24 -3.09
CA GLN A 16 10.81 -6.39 -4.55
C GLN A 16 9.49 -6.18 -5.31
N PHE A 17 8.34 -6.30 -4.63
CA PHE A 17 7.02 -6.10 -5.24
C PHE A 17 6.51 -4.66 -5.11
N VAL A 18 7.09 -3.89 -4.19
CA VAL A 18 6.75 -2.48 -3.99
C VAL A 18 7.56 -1.68 -5.01
N GLY A 19 6.89 -1.15 -6.04
CA GLY A 19 7.52 -0.42 -7.14
C GLY A 19 8.13 0.93 -6.73
N VAL A 20 7.95 1.95 -7.58
CA VAL A 20 8.52 3.29 -7.34
C VAL A 20 7.95 3.91 -6.06
N PHE A 21 8.83 4.41 -5.19
CA PHE A 21 8.44 5.12 -3.98
C PHE A 21 8.29 6.62 -4.24
N PHE A 22 7.14 7.15 -3.82
CA PHE A 22 6.89 8.59 -3.84
C PHE A 22 6.82 9.16 -2.42
N TYR A 23 7.21 10.42 -2.30
CA TYR A 23 6.97 11.25 -1.13
C TYR A 23 5.79 12.17 -1.42
N THR A 24 4.86 12.27 -0.47
CA THR A 24 3.71 13.18 -0.55
C THR A 24 3.81 14.19 0.57
N ARG A 25 3.36 15.43 0.30
CA ARG A 25 3.22 16.49 1.30
C ARG A 25 1.89 16.43 2.05
N GLY A 26 0.99 15.52 1.67
CA GLY A 26 -0.29 15.33 2.32
C GLY A 26 -0.21 14.51 3.61
N PHE A 27 -1.15 14.74 4.52
CA PHE A 27 -1.34 13.87 5.68
C PHE A 27 -1.84 12.50 5.24
N LEU A 28 -1.22 11.43 5.73
CA LEU A 28 -1.62 10.06 5.47
C LEU A 28 -2.13 9.41 6.76
N GLY A 29 -3.29 8.76 6.70
CA GLY A 29 -3.85 8.04 7.86
C GLY A 29 -2.90 6.98 8.44
N GLY A 30 -2.07 6.36 7.59
CA GLY A 30 -1.02 5.42 8.01
C GLY A 30 -0.04 5.99 9.05
N ARG A 31 0.15 7.31 9.11
CA ARG A 31 0.98 7.96 10.13
C ARG A 31 0.44 7.72 11.55
N VAL A 32 -0.88 7.70 11.73
CA VAL A 32 -1.50 7.54 13.06
C VAL A 32 -1.14 6.18 13.63
N PHE A 33 -1.35 5.12 12.85
CA PHE A 33 -1.01 3.75 13.22
C PHE A 33 0.48 3.60 13.51
N VAL A 34 1.39 4.14 12.69
CA VAL A 34 2.84 3.95 12.92
C VAL A 34 3.36 4.69 14.16
N LEU A 35 2.73 5.82 14.52
CA LEU A 35 3.19 6.67 15.62
C LEU A 35 2.55 6.31 16.96
N TYR A 36 1.27 5.95 16.94
CA TYR A 36 0.46 5.76 18.15
C TYR A 36 0.03 4.31 18.36
N ASP A 37 0.31 3.44 17.40
CA ASP A 37 0.12 2.00 17.49
C ASP A 37 1.46 1.33 17.10
N ASP A 38 1.72 0.10 17.53
CA ASP A 38 2.88 -0.65 17.02
C ASP A 38 2.52 -1.38 15.72
N CYS A 39 1.76 -0.68 14.88
CA CYS A 39 1.15 -1.22 13.68
C CYS A 39 1.86 -0.64 12.45
N PRO A 40 2.67 -1.45 11.76
CA PRO A 40 3.41 -0.96 10.62
C PRO A 40 2.46 -0.83 9.41
N CYS A 41 2.49 0.32 8.74
CA CYS A 41 1.52 0.65 7.69
C CYS A 41 2.14 0.86 6.30
N LEU A 42 1.43 0.40 5.28
CA LEU A 42 1.71 0.66 3.87
C LEU A 42 0.58 1.49 3.28
N VAL A 43 0.91 2.64 2.70
CA VAL A 43 -0.04 3.45 1.92
C VAL A 43 0.30 3.27 0.44
N TYR A 44 -0.53 2.52 -0.27
CA TYR A 44 -0.33 2.12 -1.66
C TYR A 44 -1.67 2.12 -2.41
N GLY A 45 -1.70 2.66 -3.63
CA GLY A 45 -2.94 2.86 -4.38
C GLY A 45 -2.72 3.28 -5.84
N PRO A 46 -3.81 3.40 -6.62
CA PRO A 46 -3.77 3.64 -8.07
C PRO A 46 -3.25 5.03 -8.43
N VAL A 47 -2.86 5.16 -9.69
CA VAL A 47 -2.55 6.46 -10.29
C VAL A 47 -3.84 7.26 -10.40
N SER A 48 -3.96 8.28 -9.57
CA SER A 48 -5.01 9.29 -9.60
C SER A 48 -4.45 10.66 -10.02
N LYS A 49 -5.31 11.52 -10.56
CA LYS A 49 -4.99 12.90 -10.95
C LYS A 49 -6.04 13.84 -10.41
N ASP A 50 -5.61 15.06 -10.13
CA ASP A 50 -6.49 16.19 -9.78
C ASP A 50 -7.37 15.87 -8.55
N ILE A 51 -6.79 15.17 -7.56
CA ILE A 51 -7.44 14.80 -6.31
C ILE A 51 -7.94 16.09 -5.61
N HIS A 52 -9.24 16.13 -5.27
CA HIS A 52 -9.95 17.28 -4.73
C HIS A 52 -10.18 18.46 -5.71
N ALA A 53 -10.02 18.26 -7.01
CA ALA A 53 -10.36 19.26 -8.03
C ALA A 53 -11.55 18.79 -8.89
N PHE A 54 -12.05 19.68 -9.76
CA PHE A 54 -13.24 19.41 -10.58
C PHE A 54 -13.10 18.17 -11.48
N ASP A 55 -11.93 18.01 -12.12
CA ASP A 55 -11.65 16.91 -13.05
C ASP A 55 -10.97 15.70 -12.37
N GLU A 56 -11.25 15.45 -11.10
CA GLU A 56 -10.69 14.32 -10.36
C GLU A 56 -10.95 13.00 -11.10
N ARG A 57 -9.87 12.22 -11.31
CA ARG A 57 -9.97 10.95 -12.06
C ARG A 57 -8.89 9.95 -11.67
N VAL A 58 -9.12 8.70 -12.05
CA VAL A 58 -8.24 7.57 -11.79
C VAL A 58 -8.01 6.73 -13.04
N SER A 59 -6.83 6.12 -13.15
CA SER A 59 -6.53 5.16 -14.23
C SER A 59 -7.12 3.79 -13.93
N LEU A 60 -8.10 3.34 -14.72
CA LEU A 60 -8.72 2.00 -14.58
C LEU A 60 -7.71 0.86 -14.75
N ALA A 61 -6.78 0.98 -15.71
CA ALA A 61 -5.71 0.01 -15.87
C ALA A 61 -4.78 -0.05 -14.63
N SER A 62 -4.57 1.08 -13.95
CA SER A 62 -3.81 1.10 -12.68
C SER A 62 -4.59 0.47 -11.54
N VAL A 63 -5.91 0.69 -11.47
CA VAL A 63 -6.78 0.07 -10.46
C VAL A 63 -6.70 -1.45 -10.59
N GLN A 64 -6.92 -1.98 -11.80
CA GLN A 64 -6.89 -3.44 -12.03
C GLN A 64 -5.56 -4.07 -11.60
N ARG A 65 -4.42 -3.45 -11.95
CA ARG A 65 -3.10 -3.95 -11.55
C ARG A 65 -2.93 -3.95 -10.04
N ILE A 66 -3.33 -2.87 -9.36
CA ILE A 66 -3.12 -2.74 -7.92
C ILE A 66 -4.05 -3.64 -7.12
N THR A 67 -5.26 -3.88 -7.59
CA THR A 67 -6.13 -4.92 -7.02
C THR A 67 -5.42 -6.27 -7.02
N GLY A 68 -4.79 -6.66 -8.13
CA GLY A 68 -3.98 -7.87 -8.20
C GLY A 68 -2.80 -7.87 -7.24
N THR A 69 -2.05 -6.76 -7.15
CA THR A 69 -0.93 -6.61 -6.21
C THR A 69 -1.39 -6.75 -4.75
N ILE A 70 -2.51 -6.13 -4.37
CA ILE A 70 -3.06 -6.22 -3.01
C ILE A 70 -3.53 -7.66 -2.73
N ALA A 71 -4.18 -8.33 -3.67
CA ALA A 71 -4.59 -9.73 -3.51
C ALA A 71 -3.37 -10.65 -3.30
N LEU A 72 -2.32 -10.50 -4.12
CA LEU A 72 -1.08 -11.25 -3.96
C LEU A 72 -0.34 -10.90 -2.66
N PHE A 73 -0.40 -9.65 -2.23
CA PHE A 73 0.15 -9.24 -0.94
C PHE A 73 -0.54 -9.95 0.22
N ILE A 74 -1.87 -9.91 0.26
CA ILE A 74 -2.67 -10.56 1.30
C ILE A 74 -2.40 -12.08 1.31
N ALA A 75 -2.42 -12.72 0.13
CA ALA A 75 -2.16 -14.15 0.00
C ALA A 75 -0.78 -14.55 0.53
N ASN A 76 0.26 -13.75 0.22
CA ASN A 76 1.62 -14.03 0.68
C ASN A 76 1.85 -13.66 2.16
N TRP A 77 1.17 -12.63 2.66
CA TRP A 77 1.33 -12.14 4.02
C TRP A 77 0.58 -13.00 5.03
N CYS A 78 -0.70 -13.26 4.77
CA CYS A 78 -1.56 -14.01 5.68
C CYS A 78 -1.47 -15.53 5.46
N GLY A 79 -1.01 -15.98 4.30
CA GLY A 79 -1.24 -17.35 3.84
C GLY A 79 -2.64 -17.54 3.29
N LEU A 80 -2.90 -18.71 2.70
CA LEU A 80 -4.19 -19.07 2.12
C LEU A 80 -4.68 -20.40 2.69
N GLU A 81 -5.99 -20.52 2.82
CA GLU A 81 -6.71 -21.75 3.16
C GLU A 81 -7.69 -22.10 2.04
N LYS A 82 -8.09 -23.37 1.96
CA LYS A 82 -9.10 -23.78 0.98
C LYS A 82 -10.45 -23.21 1.36
N LEU A 83 -11.19 -22.73 0.36
CA LEU A 83 -12.60 -22.40 0.55
C LEU A 83 -13.37 -23.68 0.87
N SER A 84 -14.19 -23.63 1.93
CA SER A 84 -15.07 -24.71 2.39
C SER A 84 -16.31 -24.86 1.53
#